data_AF-A0A964LC68-F1
#
_entry.id   AF-A0A964LC68-F1
#
_cell.length_a   1.000
_cell.length_b   1.000
_cell.length_c   1.000
_cell.angle_alpha   90.00
_cell.angle_beta   90.00
_cell.angle_gamma   90.00
#
_symmetry.space_group_name_H-M   'P 1'
#
loop_
_entity.id
_entity.type
_entity.pdbx_description
1 polymer ?
#
loop_
_entity_poly.entity_id
_entity_poly.type
_entity_poly.pdbx_seq_one_letter_code
_entity_poly.pdbx_strand_id
1 'polypeptide(L)'
;MNSFWSLSLIHFLDFYFALMFFAGTFRRLAQYQSVAKLVLAGPKRWPHLLKLVSEYRTIFWTWSMFLPALLALGLWIAQVLASRFIFPAAGSSDDGLTVERLLEYWPALFAVLPFGIAMAGFDAFSLYVVGQIDRDVLEKYFDQAEYWLRSRTAHVVRVVSFGYINPRRMVAEEVEKALVEVGDMLNFTLWWVIVQMGLRFSFGLSLWLTWAVAHAGSSGAVKLARV
;
A
#
# COMPACT_ATOMS: atom_id res chain seq x y z
N MET A 1 -2.70 37.79 6.44
CA MET A 1 -2.03 36.60 7.03
C MET A 1 -2.99 35.41 7.15
N ASN A 2 -3.91 35.16 6.20
CA ASN A 2 -5.01 34.17 6.38
C ASN A 2 -5.06 33.07 5.30
N SER A 3 -3.95 32.76 4.61
CA SER A 3 -3.97 31.80 3.48
C SER A 3 -4.30 30.36 3.85
N PHE A 4 -4.10 29.96 5.12
CA PHE A 4 -4.37 28.59 5.56
C PHE A 4 -5.87 28.34 5.80
N TRP A 5 -6.64 29.37 6.14
CA TRP A 5 -8.06 29.23 6.46
C TRP A 5 -8.94 29.13 5.20
N SER A 6 -8.52 29.78 4.11
CA SER A 6 -9.18 29.73 2.80
C SER A 6 -8.82 28.49 1.97
N LEU A 7 -8.13 27.52 2.58
CA LEU A 7 -7.65 26.33 1.88
C LEU A 7 -8.80 25.35 1.69
N SER A 8 -9.11 25.02 0.44
CA SER A 8 -10.14 24.03 0.09
C SER A 8 -9.69 22.63 0.49
N LEU A 9 -10.39 22.03 1.45
CA LEU A 9 -10.07 20.71 1.99
C LEU A 9 -10.21 19.61 0.92
N ILE A 10 -11.15 19.78 -0.02
CA ILE A 10 -11.37 18.82 -1.12
C ILE A 10 -10.21 18.87 -2.12
N HIS A 11 -9.75 20.06 -2.51
CA HIS A 11 -8.57 20.18 -3.37
C HIS A 11 -7.28 19.74 -2.66
N PHE A 12 -7.18 19.98 -1.35
CA PHE A 12 -6.09 19.46 -0.54
C PHE A 12 -6.07 17.93 -0.53
N LEU A 13 -7.25 17.29 -0.45
CA LEU A 13 -7.38 15.84 -0.55
C LEU A 13 -6.89 15.30 -1.91
N ASP A 14 -7.22 15.99 -3.02
CA ASP A 14 -6.72 15.62 -4.36
C ASP A 14 -5.19 15.63 -4.40
N PHE A 15 -4.59 16.68 -3.86
CA PHE A 15 -3.14 16.81 -3.75
C PHE A 15 -2.52 15.73 -2.86
N TYR A 16 -3.14 15.46 -1.71
CA TYR A 16 -2.69 14.42 -0.79
C TYR A 16 -2.72 13.03 -1.43
N PHE A 17 -3.81 12.66 -2.11
CA PHE A 17 -3.91 11.38 -2.83
C PHE A 17 -2.87 11.28 -3.95
N ALA A 18 -2.65 12.35 -4.72
CA ALA A 18 -1.60 12.38 -5.72
C ALA A 18 -0.21 12.16 -5.09
N LEU A 19 0.12 12.93 -4.05
CA LEU A 19 1.40 12.83 -3.35
C LEU A 19 1.65 11.42 -2.82
N MET A 20 0.66 10.84 -2.15
CA MET A 20 0.76 9.49 -1.58
C MET A 20 0.84 8.41 -2.66
N PHE A 21 0.12 8.58 -3.77
CA PHE A 21 0.22 7.69 -4.93
C PHE A 21 1.64 7.70 -5.52
N PHE A 22 2.22 8.89 -5.75
CA PHE A 22 3.56 9.02 -6.28
C PHE A 22 4.61 8.50 -5.29
N ALA A 23 4.55 8.91 -4.03
CA ALA A 23 5.48 8.45 -2.99
C ALA A 23 5.46 6.92 -2.86
N GLY A 24 4.27 6.31 -2.83
CA GLY A 24 4.11 4.86 -2.82
C GLY A 24 4.66 4.19 -4.07
N THR A 25 4.41 4.75 -5.25
CA THR A 25 4.91 4.23 -6.53
C THR A 25 6.43 4.28 -6.62
N PHE A 26 7.05 5.40 -6.24
CA PHE A 26 8.50 5.54 -6.22
C PHE A 26 9.17 4.53 -5.29
N ARG A 27 8.62 4.31 -4.09
CA ARG A 27 9.16 3.30 -3.17
C ARG A 27 9.03 1.88 -3.73
N ARG A 28 7.88 1.52 -4.32
CA ARG A 28 7.70 0.21 -4.95
C ARG A 28 8.64 0.00 -6.13
N LEU A 29 8.90 1.03 -6.94
CA LEU A 29 9.88 0.97 -8.02
C LEU A 29 11.29 0.67 -7.50
N ALA A 30 11.73 1.31 -6.41
CA ALA A 30 13.01 1.01 -5.79
C ALA A 30 13.10 -0.44 -5.27
N GLN A 31 12.01 -0.97 -4.73
CA GLN A 31 11.92 -2.38 -4.31
C GLN A 31 12.00 -3.32 -5.50
N TYR A 32 11.23 -3.07 -6.56
CA TYR A 32 11.25 -3.88 -7.78
C TYR A 32 12.62 -3.84 -8.46
N GLN A 33 13.32 -2.71 -8.44
CA GLN A 33 14.69 -2.64 -8.94
C GLN A 33 15.64 -3.53 -8.13
N SER A 34 15.48 -3.57 -6.80
CA SER A 34 16.30 -4.40 -5.91
C SER A 34 16.05 -5.89 -6.16
N VAL A 35 14.77 -6.28 -6.25
CA VAL A 35 14.37 -7.66 -6.60
C VAL A 35 14.81 -8.02 -8.02
N ALA A 36 14.68 -7.12 -8.99
CA ALA A 36 15.10 -7.35 -10.37
C ALA A 36 16.61 -7.60 -10.45
N LYS A 37 17.43 -6.81 -9.73
CA LYS A 37 18.88 -7.05 -9.65
C LYS A 37 19.20 -8.42 -9.06
N LEU A 38 18.46 -8.84 -8.04
CA LEU A 38 18.61 -10.17 -7.42
C LEU A 38 18.25 -11.28 -8.41
N VAL A 39 17.12 -11.16 -9.10
CA VAL A 39 16.65 -12.11 -10.11
C VAL A 39 17.60 -12.18 -11.31
N LEU A 40 18.16 -11.06 -11.76
CA LEU A 40 19.13 -11.02 -12.85
C LEU A 40 20.47 -11.64 -12.47
N ALA A 41 20.90 -11.51 -11.21
CA ALA A 41 22.12 -12.17 -10.70
C ALA A 41 21.89 -13.68 -10.45
N GLY A 42 20.65 -14.08 -10.22
CA GLY A 42 20.27 -15.42 -9.77
C GLY A 42 20.70 -16.57 -10.68
N PRO A 43 20.48 -16.55 -12.02
CA PRO A 43 20.82 -17.66 -12.90
C PRO A 43 22.30 -18.08 -12.85
N LYS A 44 23.18 -17.14 -12.51
CA LYS A 44 24.63 -17.38 -12.38
C LYS A 44 25.03 -17.83 -10.96
N ARG A 45 24.40 -17.31 -9.90
CA ARG A 45 24.73 -17.63 -8.50
C ARG A 45 23.94 -18.81 -7.91
N TRP A 46 22.65 -18.93 -8.23
CA TRP A 46 21.72 -19.88 -7.59
C TRP A 46 20.87 -20.68 -8.61
N PRO A 47 21.50 -21.43 -9.54
CA PRO A 47 20.77 -22.12 -10.60
C PRO A 47 19.82 -23.21 -10.09
N HIS A 48 20.15 -23.93 -9.01
CA HIS A 48 19.29 -25.01 -8.49
C HIS A 48 18.12 -24.44 -7.69
N LEU A 49 18.39 -23.40 -6.89
CA LEU A 49 17.35 -22.70 -6.15
C LEU A 49 16.32 -22.05 -7.08
N LEU A 50 16.76 -21.40 -8.16
CA LEU A 50 15.83 -20.80 -9.12
C LEU A 50 14.97 -21.82 -9.84
N LYS A 51 15.50 -23.02 -10.13
CA LYS A 51 14.71 -24.09 -10.72
C LYS A 51 13.57 -24.49 -9.78
N LEU A 52 13.85 -24.64 -8.49
CA LEU A 52 12.86 -24.95 -7.47
C LEU A 52 11.83 -23.83 -7.33
N VAL A 53 12.26 -22.57 -7.21
CA VAL A 53 11.35 -21.41 -7.12
C VAL A 53 10.49 -21.25 -8.38
N SER A 54 11.03 -21.57 -9.56
CA SER A 54 10.30 -21.47 -10.81
C SER A 54 9.09 -22.41 -10.87
N GLU A 55 9.14 -23.53 -10.15
CA GLU A 55 8.06 -24.50 -10.00
C GLU A 55 6.88 -23.92 -9.20
N TYR A 56 7.15 -22.95 -8.32
CA TYR A 56 6.17 -22.22 -7.51
C TYR A 56 5.87 -20.79 -8.02
N ARG A 57 6.35 -20.42 -9.21
CA ARG A 57 6.27 -19.05 -9.76
C ARG A 57 4.83 -18.54 -9.94
N THR A 58 3.87 -19.43 -10.16
CA THR A 58 2.45 -19.09 -10.30
C THR A 58 1.86 -18.49 -9.02
N ILE A 59 2.43 -18.77 -7.84
CA ILE A 59 2.02 -18.15 -6.57
C ILE A 59 2.46 -16.68 -6.52
N PHE A 60 3.67 -16.38 -7.00
CA PHE A 60 4.24 -15.03 -7.01
C PHE A 60 3.67 -14.12 -8.09
N TRP A 61 3.16 -14.67 -9.18
CA TRP A 61 2.50 -13.90 -10.24
C TRP A 61 1.04 -13.60 -9.89
N THR A 62 0.82 -13.00 -8.73
CA THR A 62 -0.52 -12.63 -8.28
C THR A 62 -0.76 -11.14 -8.54
N TRP A 63 -1.94 -10.84 -9.08
CA TRP A 63 -2.50 -9.48 -9.25
C TRP A 63 -2.37 -8.58 -8.01
N SER A 64 -2.14 -9.18 -6.84
CA SER A 64 -1.78 -8.56 -5.56
C SER A 64 -0.67 -7.50 -5.65
N MET A 65 0.31 -7.62 -6.56
CA MET A 65 1.36 -6.58 -6.70
C MET A 65 0.84 -5.28 -7.32
N PHE A 66 -0.12 -5.39 -8.25
CA PHE A 66 -0.66 -4.26 -9.00
C PHE A 66 -1.94 -3.72 -8.39
N LEU A 67 -2.72 -4.57 -7.71
CA LEU A 67 -4.01 -4.22 -7.13
C LEU A 67 -3.94 -2.97 -6.20
N PRO A 68 -2.96 -2.83 -5.30
CA PRO A 68 -2.86 -1.63 -4.45
C PRO A 68 -2.64 -0.36 -5.26
N ALA A 69 -1.80 -0.42 -6.31
CA ALA A 69 -1.53 0.73 -7.17
C ALA A 69 -2.76 1.09 -8.00
N LEU A 70 -3.46 0.10 -8.54
CA LEU A 70 -4.70 0.29 -9.30
C LEU A 70 -5.82 0.87 -8.42
N LEU A 71 -5.99 0.38 -7.19
CA LEU A 71 -6.97 0.91 -6.23
C LEU A 71 -6.63 2.35 -5.85
N ALA A 72 -5.35 2.66 -5.60
CA ALA A 72 -4.89 4.01 -5.28
C ALA A 72 -5.19 4.97 -6.44
N LEU A 73 -4.84 4.56 -7.66
CA LEU A 73 -5.06 5.31 -8.88
C LEU A 73 -6.55 5.51 -9.13
N GLY A 74 -7.36 4.46 -9.00
CA GLY A 74 -8.81 4.52 -9.18
C GLY A 74 -9.47 5.46 -8.19
N LEU A 75 -9.08 5.40 -6.90
CA LEU A 75 -9.58 6.32 -5.88
C LEU A 75 -9.19 7.77 -6.18
N TRP A 76 -7.94 8.01 -6.59
CA TRP A 76 -7.48 9.35 -6.95
C TRP A 76 -8.21 9.91 -8.18
N ILE A 77 -8.37 9.11 -9.25
CA ILE A 77 -9.12 9.51 -10.44
C ILE A 77 -10.57 9.80 -10.09
N ALA A 78 -11.23 8.92 -9.34
CA ALA A 78 -12.61 9.12 -8.92
C ALA A 78 -12.79 10.42 -8.12
N GLN A 79 -11.87 10.68 -7.20
CA GLN A 79 -11.83 11.88 -6.39
C GLN A 79 -11.65 13.14 -7.26
N VAL A 80 -10.71 13.14 -8.22
CA VAL A 80 -10.49 14.25 -9.16
C VAL A 80 -11.71 14.47 -10.08
N LEU A 81 -12.33 13.39 -10.55
CA LEU A 81 -13.54 13.48 -11.36
C LEU A 81 -14.70 14.10 -10.57
N ALA A 82 -14.88 13.66 -9.32
CA ALA A 82 -15.90 14.22 -8.44
C ALA A 82 -15.66 15.71 -8.14
N SER A 83 -14.41 16.08 -7.79
CA SER A 83 -14.07 17.46 -7.41
C SER A 83 -14.11 18.43 -8.59
N ARG A 84 -13.67 18.02 -9.78
CA ARG A 84 -13.53 18.94 -10.92
C ARG A 84 -14.69 18.91 -11.90
N PHE A 85 -15.36 17.77 -12.09
CA PHE A 85 -16.38 17.63 -13.14
C PHE A 85 -17.79 17.55 -12.59
N ILE A 86 -18.01 16.82 -11.48
CA ILE A 86 -19.36 16.63 -10.94
C ILE A 86 -19.76 17.81 -10.05
N PHE A 87 -18.88 18.20 -9.13
CA PHE A 87 -19.14 19.26 -8.15
C PHE A 87 -18.02 20.31 -8.10
N PRO A 88 -17.79 21.07 -9.18
CA PRO A 88 -16.72 22.07 -9.22
C PRO A 88 -16.86 23.14 -8.12
N ALA A 89 -18.10 23.43 -7.70
CA ALA A 89 -18.39 24.37 -6.61
C ALA A 89 -17.82 23.91 -5.25
N ALA A 90 -17.65 22.61 -5.03
CA ALA A 90 -17.10 22.06 -3.78
C ALA A 90 -15.63 22.44 -3.57
N GLY A 91 -14.92 22.74 -4.66
CA GLY A 91 -13.52 23.17 -4.65
C GLY A 91 -13.31 24.68 -4.58
N SER A 92 -14.32 25.48 -4.93
CA SER A 92 -14.23 26.94 -5.03
C SER A 92 -14.19 27.62 -3.67
N SER A 93 -13.53 28.77 -3.55
CA SER A 93 -13.39 29.49 -2.27
C SER A 93 -14.72 30.01 -1.69
N ASP A 94 -15.71 30.30 -2.53
CA ASP A 94 -16.98 30.89 -2.09
C ASP A 94 -18.02 29.84 -1.62
N ASP A 95 -18.07 28.66 -2.27
CA ASP A 95 -19.05 27.60 -1.99
C ASP A 95 -18.42 26.27 -1.52
N GLY A 96 -17.10 26.24 -1.40
CA GLY A 96 -16.35 25.05 -1.04
C GLY A 96 -16.23 24.82 0.45
N LEU A 97 -15.78 23.61 0.80
CA LEU A 97 -15.47 23.24 2.17
C LEU A 97 -14.05 23.73 2.51
N THR A 98 -13.96 24.94 3.08
CA THR A 98 -12.73 25.50 3.65
C THR A 98 -12.53 25.06 5.09
N VAL A 99 -11.33 25.24 5.62
CA VAL A 99 -11.01 24.93 7.03
C VAL A 99 -11.90 25.74 7.98
N GLU A 100 -12.14 27.02 7.65
CA GLU A 100 -13.04 27.90 8.41
C GLU A 100 -14.47 27.34 8.45
N ARG A 101 -15.02 26.99 7.30
CA ARG A 101 -16.38 26.43 7.19
C ARG A 101 -16.49 25.09 7.91
N LEU A 102 -15.44 24.26 7.89
CA LEU A 102 -15.42 23.01 8.67
C LEU A 102 -15.50 23.26 10.18
N LEU A 103 -14.88 24.34 10.70
CA LEU A 103 -14.97 24.69 12.11
C LEU A 103 -16.35 25.20 12.52
N GLU A 104 -17.05 25.91 11.62
CA GLU A 104 -18.45 26.31 11.84
C GLU A 104 -19.36 25.07 12.03
N TYR A 105 -19.09 24.01 11.26
CA TYR A 105 -19.74 22.70 11.41
C TYR A 105 -18.99 21.80 12.41
N TRP A 106 -18.86 22.27 13.66
CA TRP A 106 -18.12 21.57 14.73
C TRP A 106 -18.47 20.07 14.91
N PRO A 107 -19.71 19.56 14.70
CA PRO A 107 -19.98 18.13 14.82
C PRO A 107 -19.25 17.29 13.77
N ALA A 108 -18.96 17.85 12.59
CA ALA A 108 -18.23 17.16 11.55
C ALA A 108 -16.77 16.88 11.95
N LEU A 109 -16.20 17.68 12.85
CA LEU A 109 -14.83 17.50 13.34
C LEU A 109 -14.64 16.15 14.04
N PHE A 110 -15.67 15.61 14.71
CA PHE A 110 -15.60 14.30 15.36
C PHE A 110 -15.45 13.14 14.37
N ALA A 111 -15.85 13.33 13.11
CA ALA A 111 -15.62 12.35 12.06
C ALA A 111 -14.33 12.65 11.30
N VAL A 112 -14.18 13.88 10.81
CA VAL A 112 -13.09 14.26 9.90
C VAL A 112 -11.73 14.13 10.58
N LEU A 113 -11.60 14.55 11.85
CA LEU A 113 -10.31 14.64 12.52
C LEU A 113 -9.73 13.27 12.89
N PRO A 114 -10.50 12.32 13.49
CA PRO A 114 -9.99 10.96 13.71
C PRO A 114 -9.65 10.22 12.42
N PHE A 115 -10.48 10.32 11.38
CA PHE A 115 -10.18 9.68 10.10
C PHE A 115 -8.95 10.28 9.42
N GLY A 116 -8.79 11.60 9.46
CA GLY A 116 -7.63 12.29 8.90
C GLY A 116 -6.33 11.90 9.61
N ILE A 117 -6.33 11.88 10.95
CA ILE A 117 -5.17 11.46 11.74
C ILE A 117 -4.85 9.99 11.50
N ALA A 118 -5.85 9.11 11.55
CA ALA A 118 -5.66 7.68 11.32
C ALA A 118 -5.11 7.41 9.91
N MET A 119 -5.67 8.05 8.88
CA MET A 119 -5.20 7.95 7.51
C MET A 119 -3.74 8.41 7.38
N ALA A 120 -3.41 9.62 7.85
CA ALA A 120 -2.07 10.18 7.72
C ALA A 120 -1.03 9.39 8.51
N GLY A 121 -1.35 8.97 9.73
CA GLY A 121 -0.47 8.16 10.57
C GLY A 121 -0.20 6.79 9.95
N PHE A 122 -1.24 6.12 9.44
CA PHE A 122 -1.12 4.83 8.79
C PHE A 122 -0.32 4.92 7.49
N ASP A 123 -0.54 5.97 6.70
CA ASP A 123 0.20 6.25 5.47
C ASP A 123 1.70 6.49 5.74
N ALA A 124 2.02 7.30 6.75
CA ALA A 124 3.39 7.56 7.17
C ALA A 124 4.09 6.30 7.69
N PHE A 125 3.39 5.53 8.53
CA PHE A 125 3.88 4.25 9.05
C PHE A 125 4.17 3.26 7.92
N SER A 126 3.24 3.11 6.99
CA SER A 126 3.38 2.19 5.85
C SER A 126 4.55 2.59 4.95
N LEU A 127 4.74 3.89 4.70
CA LEU A 127 5.90 4.38 3.96
C LEU A 127 7.22 4.08 4.68
N TYR A 128 7.26 4.18 6.01
CA TYR A 128 8.48 3.94 6.78
C TYR A 128 8.84 2.46 6.89
N VAL A 129 7.88 1.62 7.28
CA VAL A 129 8.12 0.21 7.65
C VAL A 129 8.23 -0.71 6.44
N VAL A 130 7.38 -0.55 5.42
CA VAL A 130 7.27 -1.52 4.31
C VAL A 130 8.46 -1.43 3.34
N GLY A 131 9.35 -0.43 3.49
CA GLY A 131 10.37 -0.10 2.50
C GLY A 131 11.70 -0.85 2.57
N GLN A 132 11.99 -1.63 3.61
CA GLN A 132 13.34 -2.17 3.83
C GLN A 132 13.41 -3.67 3.48
N ILE A 133 13.95 -3.98 2.30
CA ILE A 133 14.42 -5.34 1.98
C ILE A 133 15.92 -5.34 2.20
N ASP A 134 16.38 -6.07 3.21
CA ASP A 134 17.81 -6.29 3.42
C ASP A 134 18.32 -7.30 2.39
N ARG A 135 18.87 -6.76 1.30
CA ARG A 135 19.39 -7.56 0.19
C ARG A 135 20.53 -8.45 0.64
N ASP A 136 21.42 -7.97 1.50
CA ASP A 136 22.62 -8.70 1.89
C ASP A 136 22.25 -9.92 2.74
N VAL A 137 21.28 -9.77 3.64
CA VAL A 137 20.71 -10.87 4.40
C VAL A 137 20.04 -11.89 3.48
N LEU A 138 19.26 -11.43 2.49
CA LEU A 138 18.57 -12.31 1.55
C LEU A 138 19.55 -13.10 0.67
N GLU A 139 20.60 -12.44 0.16
CA GLU A 139 21.66 -13.09 -0.62
C GLU A 139 22.41 -14.14 0.22
N LYS A 140 22.67 -13.86 1.49
CA LYS A 140 23.33 -14.81 2.41
C LYS A 140 22.50 -16.07 2.61
N TYR A 141 21.19 -15.94 2.78
CA TYR A 141 20.30 -17.11 2.89
C TYR A 141 20.23 -17.91 1.58
N PHE A 142 20.21 -17.23 0.42
CA PHE A 142 20.21 -17.90 -0.88
C PHE A 142 21.52 -18.65 -1.14
N ASP A 143 22.67 -18.06 -0.79
CA ASP A 143 23.97 -18.73 -0.89
C ASP A 143 24.03 -19.99 -0.01
N GLN A 144 23.49 -19.94 1.22
CA GLN A 144 23.41 -21.11 2.10
C GLN A 144 22.52 -22.21 1.51
N ALA A 145 21.35 -21.85 0.99
CA ALA A 145 20.43 -22.81 0.37
C ALA A 145 21.04 -23.47 -0.87
N GLU A 146 21.66 -22.70 -1.77
CA GLU A 146 22.35 -23.25 -2.95
C GLU A 146 23.54 -24.15 -2.56
N TYR A 147 24.29 -23.79 -1.52
CA TYR A 147 25.38 -24.64 -1.01
C TYR A 147 24.87 -26.02 -0.59
N TRP A 148 23.78 -26.10 0.17
CA TRP A 148 23.22 -27.39 0.60
C TRP A 148 22.65 -28.20 -0.56
N LEU A 149 22.02 -27.55 -1.53
CA LEU A 149 21.50 -28.20 -2.75
C LEU A 149 22.63 -28.80 -3.59
N ARG A 150 23.75 -28.07 -3.74
CA ARG A 150 24.90 -28.49 -4.54
C ARG A 150 25.82 -29.48 -3.82
N SER A 151 25.98 -29.38 -2.49
CA SER A 151 27.06 -30.09 -1.78
C SER A 151 26.90 -31.62 -1.80
N ARG A 152 28.03 -32.32 -1.98
CA ARG A 152 28.17 -33.76 -1.69
C ARG A 152 28.07 -34.04 -0.19
N THR A 153 28.31 -33.03 0.64
CA THR A 153 28.20 -33.07 2.10
C THR A 153 26.80 -33.46 2.54
N ALA A 154 25.76 -33.05 1.82
CA ALA A 154 24.38 -33.52 2.04
C ALA A 154 24.24 -35.04 1.90
N HIS A 155 24.98 -35.64 0.95
CA HIS A 155 25.01 -37.09 0.78
C HIS A 155 25.81 -37.78 1.89
N VAL A 156 26.95 -37.21 2.30
CA VAL A 156 27.76 -37.72 3.42
C VAL A 156 26.97 -37.68 4.72
N VAL A 157 26.27 -36.58 5.03
CA VAL A 157 25.40 -36.47 6.20
C VAL A 157 24.29 -37.52 6.16
N ARG A 158 23.71 -37.78 4.99
CA ARG A 158 22.71 -38.85 4.82
C ARG A 158 23.32 -40.23 5.08
N VAL A 159 24.53 -40.52 4.60
CA VAL A 159 25.20 -41.80 4.85
C VAL A 159 25.58 -41.96 6.32
N VAL A 160 26.15 -40.92 6.95
CA VAL A 160 26.57 -40.93 8.36
C VAL A 160 25.38 -41.03 9.32
N SER A 161 24.24 -40.44 8.97
CA SER A 161 22.99 -40.59 9.71
C SER A 161 22.22 -41.86 9.37
N PHE A 162 22.80 -42.81 8.62
CA PHE A 162 22.15 -44.04 8.15
C PHE A 162 20.80 -43.80 7.44
N GLY A 163 20.67 -42.66 6.75
CA GLY A 163 19.46 -42.26 6.04
C GLY A 163 18.38 -41.62 6.91
N TYR A 164 18.60 -41.48 8.22
CA TYR A 164 17.67 -40.82 9.14
C TYR A 164 17.46 -39.34 8.77
N ILE A 165 18.51 -38.66 8.32
CA ILE A 165 18.44 -37.26 7.85
C ILE A 165 18.71 -37.23 6.36
N ASN A 166 17.78 -36.66 5.58
CA ASN A 166 17.99 -36.39 4.15
C ASN A 166 18.02 -34.86 3.93
N PRO A 167 19.21 -34.23 3.93
CA PRO A 167 19.35 -32.77 3.93
C PRO A 167 18.71 -32.11 2.70
N ARG A 168 18.67 -32.80 1.55
CA ARG A 168 18.01 -32.28 0.35
C ARG A 168 16.49 -32.20 0.50
N ARG A 169 15.89 -33.19 1.15
CA ARG A 169 14.46 -33.19 1.46
C ARG A 169 14.14 -32.14 2.53
N MET A 170 14.99 -32.02 3.53
CA MET A 170 14.86 -30.99 4.57
C MET A 170 14.92 -29.57 3.99
N VAL A 171 15.86 -29.30 3.07
CA VAL A 171 15.92 -27.99 2.37
C VAL A 171 14.70 -27.77 1.49
N ALA A 172 14.20 -28.80 0.78
CA ALA A 172 12.99 -28.67 -0.03
C ALA A 172 11.75 -28.37 0.83
N GLU A 173 11.58 -29.07 1.95
CA GLU A 173 10.49 -28.84 2.93
C GLU A 173 10.60 -27.45 3.56
N GLU A 174 11.80 -26.97 3.86
CA GLU A 174 12.00 -25.64 4.43
C GLU A 174 11.75 -24.53 3.40
N VAL A 175 12.13 -24.75 2.13
CA VAL A 175 11.77 -23.84 1.04
C VAL A 175 10.25 -23.82 0.84
N GLU A 176 9.58 -24.98 0.88
CA GLU A 176 8.12 -25.04 0.79
C GLU A 176 7.44 -24.27 1.93
N LYS A 177 7.88 -24.45 3.18
CA LYS A 177 7.37 -23.67 4.32
C LYS A 177 7.60 -22.17 4.13
N ALA A 178 8.79 -21.77 3.70
CA ALA A 178 9.10 -20.38 3.43
C ALA A 178 8.21 -19.79 2.33
N LEU A 179 7.88 -20.58 1.31
CA LEU A 179 6.95 -20.18 0.25
C LEU A 179 5.52 -19.99 0.76
N VAL A 180 5.06 -20.88 1.65
CA VAL A 180 3.75 -20.75 2.32
C VAL A 180 3.73 -19.52 3.22
N GLU A 181 4.77 -19.31 4.03
CA GLU A 181 4.90 -18.13 4.89
C GLU A 181 4.92 -16.83 4.08
N VAL A 182 5.59 -16.83 2.92
CA VAL A 182 5.54 -15.70 1.97
C VAL A 182 4.12 -15.49 1.44
N GLY A 183 3.37 -16.57 1.16
CA GLY A 183 1.96 -16.49 0.81
C GLY A 183 1.10 -15.83 1.90
N ASP A 184 1.29 -16.21 3.16
CA ASP A 184 0.61 -15.61 4.30
C ASP A 184 1.02 -14.14 4.50
N MET A 185 2.29 -13.82 4.32
CA MET A 185 2.81 -12.45 4.36
C MET A 185 2.21 -11.58 3.24
N LEU A 186 1.99 -12.14 2.05
CA LEU A 186 1.29 -11.46 0.95
C LEU A 186 -0.17 -11.17 1.31
N ASN A 187 -0.87 -12.15 1.90
CA ASN A 187 -2.25 -11.95 2.34
C ASN A 187 -2.35 -10.89 3.46
N PHE A 188 -1.43 -10.94 4.41
CA PHE A 188 -1.31 -9.90 5.45
C PHE A 188 -1.05 -8.52 4.82
N THR A 189 -0.17 -8.43 3.84
CA THR A 189 0.10 -7.18 3.11
C THR A 189 -1.15 -6.67 2.38
N LEU A 190 -1.93 -7.55 1.76
CA LEU A 190 -3.21 -7.19 1.14
C LEU A 190 -4.20 -6.63 2.16
N TRP A 191 -4.28 -7.23 3.35
CA TRP A 191 -5.11 -6.70 4.43
C TRP A 191 -4.71 -5.27 4.81
N TRP A 192 -3.41 -4.98 4.94
CA TRP A 192 -2.93 -3.61 5.20
C TRP A 192 -3.35 -2.63 4.09
N VAL A 193 -3.28 -3.05 2.83
CA VAL A 193 -3.72 -2.22 1.70
C VAL A 193 -5.22 -1.94 1.77
N ILE A 194 -6.04 -2.93 2.12
CA ILE A 194 -7.49 -2.75 2.28
C ILE A 194 -7.77 -1.73 3.39
N VAL A 195 -7.10 -1.83 4.53
CA VAL A 195 -7.23 -0.87 5.64
C VAL A 195 -6.80 0.53 5.20
N GLN A 196 -5.67 0.66 4.49
CA GLN A 196 -5.18 1.93 3.94
C GLN A 196 -6.22 2.60 3.03
N MET A 197 -6.79 1.82 2.10
CA MET A 197 -7.80 2.32 1.16
C MET A 197 -9.11 2.66 1.87
N GLY A 198 -9.52 1.84 2.83
CA GLY A 198 -10.68 2.09 3.67
C GLY A 198 -10.56 3.43 4.40
N LEU A 199 -9.42 3.70 5.03
CA LEU A 199 -9.18 4.97 5.73
C LEU A 199 -9.25 6.18 4.80
N ARG A 200 -8.61 6.10 3.62
CA ARG A 200 -8.65 7.18 2.62
C ARG A 200 -10.06 7.42 2.11
N PHE A 201 -10.79 6.35 1.82
CA PHE A 201 -12.17 6.43 1.37
C PHE A 201 -13.08 7.02 2.45
N SER A 202 -13.00 6.54 3.70
CA SER A 202 -13.77 7.05 4.83
C SER A 202 -13.49 8.53 5.11
N PHE A 203 -12.22 8.94 5.05
CA PHE A 203 -11.85 10.35 5.20
C PHE A 203 -12.43 11.21 4.07
N GLY A 204 -12.25 10.79 2.81
CA GLY A 204 -12.83 11.49 1.67
C GLY A 204 -14.36 11.60 1.76
N LEU A 205 -15.03 10.50 2.08
CA LEU A 205 -16.48 10.47 2.29
C LEU A 205 -16.91 11.44 3.40
N SER A 206 -16.18 11.50 4.51
CA SER A 206 -16.49 12.42 5.61
C SER A 206 -16.45 13.89 5.19
N LEU A 207 -15.47 14.27 4.37
CA LEU A 207 -15.37 15.63 3.82
C LEU A 207 -16.51 15.92 2.82
N TRP A 208 -16.79 14.98 1.91
CA TRP A 208 -17.88 15.11 0.95
C TRP A 208 -19.26 15.22 1.60
N LEU A 209 -19.55 14.42 2.63
CA LEU A 209 -20.79 14.50 3.39
C LEU A 209 -20.89 15.82 4.14
N THR A 210 -19.80 16.29 4.74
CA THR A 210 -19.77 17.58 5.44
C THR A 210 -20.08 18.72 4.47
N TRP A 211 -19.46 18.72 3.28
CA TRP A 211 -19.76 19.70 2.25
C TRP A 211 -21.22 19.64 1.81
N ALA A 212 -21.77 18.45 1.55
CA ALA A 212 -23.15 18.28 1.11
C ALA A 212 -24.15 18.83 2.14
N VAL A 213 -23.94 18.56 3.42
CA VAL A 213 -24.76 19.11 4.52
C VAL A 213 -24.64 20.62 4.60
N ALA A 214 -23.41 21.15 4.52
CA ALA A 214 -23.17 22.59 4.56
C ALA A 214 -23.82 23.33 3.38
N HIS A 215 -23.78 22.74 2.19
CA HIS A 215 -24.36 23.30 0.97
C HIS A 215 -25.89 23.22 0.94
N ALA A 216 -26.48 22.15 1.48
CA ALA A 216 -27.93 22.02 1.64
C ALA A 216 -28.47 23.07 2.62
N GLY A 217 -27.76 23.33 3.72
CA GLY A 217 -28.11 24.35 4.70
C GLY A 217 -28.13 25.77 4.13
N SER A 218 -27.12 26.13 3.32
CA SER A 218 -27.05 27.46 2.69
C SER A 218 -28.15 27.66 1.63
N SER A 219 -28.48 26.63 0.85
CA SER A 219 -29.53 26.70 -0.18
C SER A 219 -30.94 26.86 0.41
N GLY A 220 -31.19 26.29 1.59
CA GLY A 220 -32.47 26.45 2.31
C GLY A 220 -32.68 27.85 2.87
N ALA A 221 -31.62 28.47 3.41
CA ALA A 221 -31.67 29.82 3.96
C ALA A 221 -31.96 30.89 2.89
N VAL A 222 -31.38 30.74 1.69
CA VAL A 222 -31.63 31.66 0.55
C VAL A 222 -33.07 31.59 0.05
N LYS A 223 -33.73 30.42 0.12
CA LYS A 223 -35.15 30.29 -0.24
C LYS A 223 -36.08 30.97 0.74
N LEU A 224 -35.76 30.96 2.04
CA LEU A 224 -36.58 31.60 3.07
C LEU A 224 -36.44 33.14 3.08
N ALA A 225 -35.28 33.68 2.70
CA ALA A 225 -35.08 35.13 2.61
C ALA A 225 -35.72 35.79 1.37
N ARG A 226 -36.27 34.99 0.44
CA ARG A 226 -36.94 35.47 -0.78
C ARG A 226 -38.48 35.42 -0.72
N VAL A 227 -39.04 34.98 0.42
CA VAL A 227 -40.47 34.94 0.70
C VAL A 227 -40.79 36.05 1.69
#